data_AF-M1DLQ4-F1
#
_entry.id   AF-M1DLQ4-F1
#
_cell.length_a   1.000
_cell.length_b   1.000
_cell.length_c   1.000
_cell.angle_alpha   90.00
_cell.angle_beta   90.00
_cell.angle_gamma   90.00
#
_symmetry.space_group_name_H-M   'P 1'
#
loop_
_entity.id
_entity.type
_entity.pdbx_description
1 polymer ?
#
loop_
_entity_poly.entity_id
_entity_poly.type
_entity_poly.pdbx_seq_one_letter_code
_entity_poly.pdbx_strand_id
1 'polypeptide(L)'
;MEEKNNNEGASVLLKAWKESSINSSDVEVILAFLAYLNDEISWLKQEAPKWHISLTSVVVDDKPLLDYFRFFECLTSPDVKYTEAITILWAVESVYHNGFEHCLEEGNNTPNEMKDGCKIWGNENFKQYCQSLENIANRTLEEALDEEVSMTEVLILEFLENIVRFWNMNLEGT
;
A
#
# COMPACT_ATOMS: atom_id res chain seq x y z
N MET A 1 -4.78 10.98 -8.42
CA MET A 1 -4.87 9.83 -7.51
C MET A 1 -4.74 8.53 -8.30
N GLU A 2 -5.61 8.28 -9.29
CA GLU A 2 -5.52 7.13 -10.22
C GLU A 2 -4.15 7.01 -10.94
N GLU A 3 -3.57 8.13 -11.38
CA GLU A 3 -2.24 8.15 -12.02
C GLU A 3 -1.06 7.96 -11.05
N LYS A 4 -1.21 8.25 -9.75
CA LYS A 4 -0.08 8.21 -8.80
C LYS A 4 0.14 6.79 -8.26
N ASN A 5 -0.92 6.13 -7.80
CA ASN A 5 -0.83 4.76 -7.25
C ASN A 5 -0.47 3.72 -8.33
N ASN A 6 -0.96 3.90 -9.57
CA ASN A 6 -0.53 3.07 -10.71
C ASN A 6 0.97 3.22 -11.01
N ASN A 7 1.57 4.36 -10.69
CA ASN A 7 2.98 4.64 -10.96
C ASN A 7 3.91 3.92 -9.98
N GLU A 8 3.46 3.67 -8.75
CA GLU A 8 4.21 2.93 -7.72
C GLU A 8 4.30 1.45 -8.06
N GLY A 9 3.17 0.79 -8.29
CA GLY A 9 3.15 -0.61 -8.73
C GLY A 9 3.87 -0.83 -10.05
N ALA A 10 3.73 0.10 -11.00
CA ALA A 10 4.50 0.08 -12.25
C ALA A 10 5.99 0.31 -12.04
N SER A 11 6.39 1.17 -11.09
CA SER A 11 7.80 1.39 -10.72
C SER A 11 8.42 0.15 -10.10
N VAL A 12 7.74 -0.49 -9.14
CA VAL A 12 8.20 -1.75 -8.53
C VAL A 12 8.32 -2.83 -9.61
N LEU A 13 7.34 -2.94 -10.51
CA LEU A 13 7.39 -3.87 -11.64
C LEU A 13 8.54 -3.57 -12.61
N LEU A 14 8.81 -2.30 -12.91
CA LEU A 14 9.91 -1.89 -13.79
C LEU A 14 11.28 -2.12 -13.15
N LYS A 15 11.41 -1.95 -11.82
CA LYS A 15 12.60 -2.33 -11.06
C LYS A 15 12.75 -3.85 -11.07
N ALA A 16 11.65 -4.57 -10.84
CA ALA A 16 11.64 -6.02 -10.87
C ALA A 16 12.07 -6.60 -12.22
N TRP A 17 11.68 -5.95 -13.31
CA TRP A 17 12.07 -6.35 -14.66
C TRP A 17 13.54 -6.08 -14.99
N LYS A 18 14.16 -5.09 -14.34
CA LYS A 18 15.56 -4.69 -14.60
C LYS A 18 16.58 -5.50 -13.80
N GLU A 19 16.19 -6.05 -12.65
CA GLU A 19 17.03 -6.92 -11.86
C GLU A 19 17.09 -8.32 -12.49
N SER A 20 18.25 -8.73 -13.00
CA SER A 20 18.41 -10.02 -13.70
C SER A 20 18.24 -11.27 -12.80
N SER A 21 18.11 -11.09 -11.49
CA SER A 21 17.99 -12.13 -10.47
C SER A 21 16.53 -12.42 -10.05
N ILE A 22 15.55 -11.72 -10.61
CA ILE A 22 14.17 -11.82 -10.15
C ILE A 22 13.45 -13.03 -10.71
N ASN A 23 12.77 -13.74 -9.81
CA ASN A 23 12.01 -14.93 -10.14
C ASN A 23 10.70 -14.52 -10.82
N SER A 24 10.25 -15.28 -11.82
CA SER A 24 8.99 -15.01 -12.52
C SER A 24 7.79 -14.97 -11.58
N SER A 25 7.87 -15.66 -10.43
CA SER A 25 6.87 -15.61 -9.36
C SER A 25 6.70 -14.21 -8.73
N ASP A 26 7.78 -13.43 -8.60
CA ASP A 26 7.69 -12.09 -8.00
C ASP A 26 6.87 -11.16 -8.89
N VAL A 27 7.07 -11.28 -10.22
CA VAL A 27 6.33 -10.52 -11.23
C VAL A 27 4.84 -10.82 -11.14
N GLU A 28 4.45 -12.09 -10.93
CA GLU A 28 3.04 -12.48 -10.77
C GLU A 28 2.41 -11.86 -9.51
N VAL A 29 3.15 -11.83 -8.39
CA VAL A 29 2.69 -11.18 -7.15
C VAL A 29 2.55 -9.67 -7.34
N ILE A 30 3.52 -9.01 -7.98
CA ILE A 30 3.44 -7.57 -8.27
C ILE A 30 2.33 -7.25 -9.28
N LEU A 31 2.05 -8.14 -10.24
CA LEU A 31 0.91 -7.96 -11.15
C LEU A 31 -0.43 -8.10 -10.43
N ALA A 32 -0.53 -9.00 -9.44
CA ALA A 32 -1.72 -9.12 -8.61
C ALA A 32 -2.02 -7.80 -7.85
N PHE A 33 -0.99 -7.05 -7.43
CA PHE A 33 -1.15 -5.71 -6.86
C PHE A 33 -1.96 -4.78 -7.77
N LEU A 34 -1.57 -4.70 -9.05
CA LEU A 34 -2.21 -3.81 -10.01
C LEU A 34 -3.66 -4.20 -10.27
N ALA A 35 -3.96 -5.50 -10.20
CA ALA A 35 -5.34 -5.99 -10.27
C ALA A 35 -6.14 -5.55 -9.03
N TYR A 36 -5.60 -5.72 -7.82
CA TYR A 36 -6.23 -5.24 -6.59
C TYR A 36 -6.49 -3.73 -6.61
N LEU A 37 -5.51 -2.92 -7.04
CA LEU A 37 -5.68 -1.47 -7.18
C LEU A 37 -6.79 -1.11 -8.17
N ASN A 38 -6.87 -1.80 -9.31
CA ASN A 38 -7.93 -1.56 -10.29
C ASN A 38 -9.32 -1.85 -9.71
N ASP A 39 -9.45 -2.92 -8.93
CA ASP A 39 -10.69 -3.28 -8.25
C ASP A 39 -11.05 -2.28 -7.15
N GLU A 40 -10.07 -1.82 -6.38
CA GLU A 40 -10.24 -0.78 -5.35
C GLU A 40 -10.70 0.55 -5.97
N ILE A 41 -10.05 1.00 -7.04
CA ILE A 41 -10.44 2.21 -7.77
C ILE A 41 -11.88 2.09 -8.31
N SER A 42 -12.23 0.91 -8.83
CA SER A 42 -13.57 0.63 -9.33
C SER A 42 -14.61 0.68 -8.21
N TRP A 43 -14.28 0.14 -7.04
CA TRP A 43 -15.12 0.24 -5.85
C TRP A 43 -15.25 1.69 -5.36
N LEU A 44 -14.16 2.45 -5.23
CA LEU A 44 -14.19 3.86 -4.81
C LEU A 44 -15.07 4.72 -5.73
N LYS A 45 -15.03 4.49 -7.04
CA LYS A 45 -15.90 5.16 -8.02
C LYS A 45 -17.38 4.84 -7.82
N GLN A 46 -17.71 3.64 -7.35
CA GLN A 46 -19.08 3.23 -7.03
C GLN A 46 -19.52 3.73 -5.65
N GLU A 47 -18.59 3.90 -4.72
CA GLU A 47 -18.85 4.28 -3.34
C GLU A 47 -19.04 5.80 -3.20
N ALA A 48 -18.19 6.61 -3.83
CA ALA A 48 -18.21 8.06 -3.70
C ALA A 48 -19.59 8.72 -3.95
N PRO A 49 -20.37 8.32 -4.98
CA PRO A 49 -21.70 8.88 -5.19
C PRO A 49 -22.71 8.57 -4.07
N LYS A 50 -22.57 7.42 -3.38
CA LYS A 50 -23.42 7.04 -2.24
C LYS A 50 -23.22 8.00 -1.05
N TRP A 51 -22.02 8.57 -0.94
CA TRP A 51 -21.63 9.55 0.07
C TRP A 51 -21.76 10.99 -0.41
N HIS A 52 -22.31 11.22 -1.60
CA HIS A 52 -22.39 12.54 -2.23
C HIS A 52 -21.03 13.22 -2.41
N ILE A 53 -19.96 12.42 -2.55
CA ILE A 53 -18.59 12.89 -2.78
C ILE A 53 -18.31 12.86 -4.29
N SER A 54 -17.77 13.96 -4.82
CA SER A 54 -17.18 13.99 -6.15
C SER A 54 -15.66 13.84 -6.05
N LEU A 55 -15.14 12.73 -6.56
CA LEU A 55 -13.70 12.40 -6.53
C LEU A 55 -12.82 13.44 -7.22
N THR A 56 -13.36 14.23 -8.15
CA THR A 56 -12.62 15.30 -8.84
C THR A 56 -12.61 16.63 -8.09
N SER A 57 -13.45 16.76 -7.05
CA SER A 57 -13.59 17.98 -6.25
C SER A 57 -12.88 17.91 -4.89
N VAL A 58 -12.33 16.75 -4.54
CA VAL A 58 -11.56 16.58 -3.30
C VAL A 58 -10.30 17.42 -3.39
N VAL A 59 -10.20 18.43 -2.52
CA VAL A 59 -8.99 19.26 -2.37
C VAL A 59 -8.05 18.53 -1.43
N VAL A 60 -6.80 18.38 -1.85
CA VAL A 60 -5.72 17.81 -1.03
C VAL A 60 -4.82 18.97 -0.61
N ASP A 61 -5.07 19.54 0.55
CA ASP A 61 -4.25 20.61 1.14
C ASP A 61 -3.70 20.28 2.54
N ASP A 62 -4.16 19.17 3.13
CA ASP A 62 -3.64 18.66 4.38
C ASP A 62 -2.18 18.20 4.27
N LYS A 63 -1.34 18.77 5.14
CA LYS A 63 0.10 18.48 5.16
C LYS A 63 0.41 16.99 5.33
N PRO A 64 -0.22 16.22 6.25
CA PRO A 64 0.15 14.81 6.39
C PRO A 64 -0.19 13.96 5.15
N LEU A 65 -1.28 14.28 4.44
CA LEU A 65 -1.62 13.62 3.18
C LEU A 65 -0.64 13.97 2.06
N LEU A 66 -0.20 15.23 1.99
CA LEU A 66 0.84 15.64 1.04
C LEU A 66 2.21 15.01 1.35
N ASP A 67 2.59 14.92 2.63
CA ASP A 67 3.81 14.26 3.06
C ASP A 67 3.77 12.75 2.74
N TYR A 68 2.62 12.10 2.95
CA TYR A 68 2.37 10.71 2.54
C TYR A 68 2.57 10.51 1.03
N PHE A 69 1.97 11.36 0.18
CA PHE A 69 2.17 11.25 -1.27
C PHE A 69 3.60 11.53 -1.71
N ARG A 70 4.29 12.49 -1.07
CA ARG A 70 5.70 12.79 -1.38
C ARG A 70 6.60 11.60 -1.07
N PHE A 71 6.33 10.87 0.01
CA PHE A 71 7.06 9.65 0.36
C PHE A 71 7.02 8.64 -0.80
N PHE A 72 5.83 8.35 -1.36
CA PHE A 72 5.73 7.43 -2.49
C PHE A 72 6.37 7.96 -3.78
N GLU A 73 6.27 9.27 -4.05
CA GLU A 73 6.97 9.87 -5.18
C GLU A 73 8.49 9.64 -5.10
N CYS A 74 9.08 9.73 -3.89
CA CYS A 74 10.49 9.42 -3.68
C CYS A 74 10.84 7.96 -4.01
N LEU A 75 9.94 7.00 -3.74
CA LEU A 75 10.14 5.58 -4.06
C LEU A 75 10.19 5.28 -5.57
N THR A 76 9.69 6.19 -6.40
CA THR A 76 9.79 6.07 -7.87
C THR A 76 11.16 6.46 -8.43
N SER A 77 12.04 7.03 -7.60
CA SER A 77 13.40 7.42 -8.00
C SER A 77 14.18 6.22 -8.56
N PRO A 78 14.99 6.40 -9.62
CA PRO A 78 15.86 5.33 -10.12
C PRO A 78 16.89 4.85 -9.09
N ASP A 79 17.20 5.66 -8.08
CA ASP A 79 18.18 5.33 -7.04
C ASP A 79 17.66 4.33 -6.00
N VAL A 80 16.34 4.21 -5.89
CA VAL A 80 15.67 3.28 -4.96
C VAL A 80 15.87 1.85 -5.43
N LYS A 81 16.39 0.99 -4.54
CA LYS A 81 16.66 -0.42 -4.81
C LYS A 81 15.38 -1.23 -4.88
N TYR A 82 15.46 -2.39 -5.53
CA TYR A 82 14.32 -3.30 -5.56
C TYR A 82 13.92 -3.77 -4.15
N THR A 83 14.89 -4.16 -3.32
CA THR A 83 14.68 -4.56 -1.91
C THR A 83 13.93 -3.50 -1.11
N GLU A 84 14.34 -2.23 -1.24
CA GLU A 84 13.65 -1.10 -0.60
C GLU A 84 12.21 -0.99 -1.09
N ALA A 85 12.00 -0.98 -2.41
CA ALA A 85 10.68 -0.82 -3.02
C ALA A 85 9.71 -1.96 -2.65
N ILE A 86 10.16 -3.22 -2.71
CA ILE A 86 9.29 -4.37 -2.43
C ILE A 86 8.98 -4.48 -0.94
N THR A 87 9.93 -4.15 -0.06
CA THR A 87 9.68 -4.12 1.39
C THR A 87 8.72 -3.00 1.78
N ILE A 88 8.81 -1.82 1.16
CA ILE A 88 7.82 -0.77 1.42
C ILE A 88 6.45 -1.13 0.87
N LEU A 89 6.36 -1.76 -0.31
CA LEU A 89 5.07 -2.27 -0.80
C LEU A 89 4.45 -3.28 0.18
N TRP A 90 5.23 -4.24 0.68
CA TRP A 90 4.78 -5.16 1.73
C TRP A 90 4.27 -4.43 2.97
N ALA A 91 5.01 -3.43 3.47
CA ALA A 91 4.64 -2.69 4.66
C ALA A 91 3.30 -1.94 4.49
N VAL A 92 3.10 -1.33 3.32
CA VAL A 92 1.87 -0.59 2.97
C VAL A 92 0.65 -1.51 3.00
N GLU A 93 0.71 -2.59 2.23
CA GLU A 93 -0.40 -3.54 2.12
C GLU A 93 -0.70 -4.20 3.47
N SER A 94 0.35 -4.53 4.24
CA SER A 94 0.20 -5.15 5.55
C SER A 94 -0.43 -4.22 6.59
N VAL A 95 -0.10 -2.92 6.59
CA VAL A 95 -0.75 -1.96 7.51
C VAL A 95 -2.24 -1.86 7.21
N TYR A 96 -2.63 -1.83 5.94
CA TYR A 96 -4.04 -1.86 5.57
C TYR A 96 -4.70 -3.19 5.99
N HIS A 97 -4.10 -4.34 5.68
CA HIS A 97 -4.67 -5.62 6.09
C HIS A 97 -4.86 -5.69 7.61
N ASN A 98 -3.82 -5.38 8.39
CA ASN A 98 -3.87 -5.44 9.85
C ASN A 98 -4.89 -4.47 10.46
N GLY A 99 -5.14 -3.33 9.81
CA GLY A 99 -6.18 -2.39 10.22
C GLY A 99 -7.60 -2.94 10.05
N PHE A 100 -7.81 -3.89 9.14
CA PHE A 100 -9.12 -4.42 8.76
C PHE A 100 -9.30 -5.94 9.02
N GLU A 101 -8.27 -6.70 9.39
CA GLU A 101 -8.34 -8.17 9.50
C GLU A 101 -9.51 -8.66 10.38
N HIS A 102 -9.81 -7.93 11.46
CA HIS A 102 -10.84 -8.31 12.42
C HIS A 102 -12.16 -7.54 12.25
N CYS A 103 -12.30 -6.61 11.31
CA CYS A 103 -13.46 -5.69 11.32
C CYS A 103 -14.81 -6.35 10.98
N LEU A 104 -14.86 -7.60 10.49
CA LEU A 104 -16.11 -8.37 10.35
C LEU A 104 -16.31 -9.43 11.43
N GLU A 105 -15.38 -9.57 12.38
CA GLU A 105 -15.50 -10.58 13.43
C GLU A 105 -16.70 -10.33 14.34
N GLU A 106 -17.26 -11.42 14.86
CA GLU A 106 -18.38 -11.37 15.79
C GLU A 106 -17.98 -10.61 17.07
N GLY A 107 -18.77 -9.60 17.43
CA GLY A 107 -18.51 -8.73 18.59
C GLY A 107 -17.90 -7.36 18.24
N ASN A 108 -17.46 -7.15 16.99
CA ASN A 108 -17.02 -5.83 16.54
C ASN A 108 -18.17 -4.93 16.08
N ASN A 109 -18.01 -3.61 16.29
CA ASN A 109 -19.03 -2.59 16.05
C ASN A 109 -18.87 -1.88 14.70
N THR A 110 -18.36 -2.58 13.68
CA THR A 110 -18.14 -1.99 12.35
C THR A 110 -19.47 -1.50 11.76
N PRO A 111 -19.59 -0.19 11.46
CA PRO A 111 -20.80 0.39 10.88
C PRO A 111 -21.15 -0.31 9.56
N ASN A 112 -22.45 -0.45 9.27
CA ASN A 112 -22.90 -1.18 8.09
C ASN A 112 -22.34 -0.59 6.79
N GLU A 113 -22.28 0.73 6.73
CA GLU A 113 -21.69 1.51 5.65
C GLU A 113 -20.18 1.27 5.44
N MET A 114 -19.45 0.78 6.46
CA MET A 114 -18.01 0.49 6.38
C MET A 114 -17.69 -0.98 6.12
N LYS A 115 -18.71 -1.86 6.12
CA LYS A 115 -18.52 -3.30 5.93
C LYS A 115 -17.99 -3.67 4.56
N ASP A 116 -18.30 -2.88 3.53
CA ASP A 116 -17.81 -3.16 2.18
C ASP A 116 -16.31 -2.85 2.04
N GLY A 117 -15.83 -1.73 2.61
CA GLY A 117 -14.39 -1.47 2.70
C GLY A 117 -13.66 -2.53 3.54
N CYS A 118 -14.26 -2.95 4.64
CA CYS A 118 -13.74 -4.04 5.46
C CYS A 118 -13.55 -5.36 4.70
N LYS A 119 -14.42 -5.68 3.73
CA LYS A 119 -14.24 -6.88 2.87
C LYS A 119 -13.09 -6.74 1.88
N ILE A 120 -12.67 -5.51 1.53
CA ILE A 120 -11.58 -5.28 0.57
C ILE A 120 -10.24 -5.62 1.22
N TRP A 121 -9.96 -5.05 2.39
CA TRP A 121 -8.66 -5.21 3.04
C TRP A 121 -8.63 -6.30 4.12
N GLY A 122 -9.77 -6.64 4.74
CA GLY A 122 -9.84 -7.61 5.83
C GLY A 122 -10.04 -9.07 5.40
N ASN A 123 -10.05 -9.37 4.10
CA ASN A 123 -10.32 -10.72 3.63
C ASN A 123 -9.07 -11.62 3.56
N GLU A 124 -9.29 -12.93 3.58
CA GLU A 124 -8.23 -13.95 3.56
C GLU A 124 -7.38 -13.94 2.28
N ASN A 125 -7.94 -13.58 1.12
CA ASN A 125 -7.15 -13.51 -0.11
C ASN A 125 -6.14 -12.36 -0.05
N PHE A 126 -6.54 -11.22 0.52
CA PHE A 126 -5.65 -10.08 0.72
C PHE A 126 -4.57 -10.39 1.76
N LYS A 127 -4.90 -11.17 2.80
CA LYS A 127 -3.91 -11.72 3.75
C LYS A 127 -2.84 -12.56 3.05
N GLN A 128 -3.27 -13.52 2.23
CA GLN A 128 -2.36 -14.39 1.48
C GLN A 128 -1.49 -13.61 0.49
N TYR A 129 -2.05 -12.54 -0.09
CA TYR A 129 -1.30 -11.61 -0.91
C TYR A 129 -0.21 -10.86 -0.11
N CYS A 130 -0.55 -10.32 1.06
CA CYS A 130 0.42 -9.68 1.95
C CYS A 130 1.54 -10.65 2.37
N GLN A 131 1.21 -11.90 2.68
CA GLN A 131 2.20 -12.95 2.99
C GLN A 131 3.10 -13.27 1.78
N SER A 132 2.56 -13.21 0.57
CA SER A 132 3.36 -13.41 -0.65
C SER A 132 4.36 -12.27 -0.85
N LEU A 133 3.96 -11.02 -0.60
CA LEU A 133 4.88 -9.88 -0.58
C LEU A 133 5.93 -10.00 0.53
N GLU A 134 5.52 -10.42 1.73
CA GLU A 134 6.42 -10.63 2.88
C GLU A 134 7.54 -11.61 2.53
N ASN A 135 7.20 -12.73 1.89
CA ASN A 135 8.17 -13.73 1.47
C ASN A 135 9.19 -13.17 0.47
N ILE A 136 8.76 -12.30 -0.45
CA ILE A 136 9.66 -11.66 -1.40
C ILE A 136 10.57 -10.67 -0.66
N ALA A 137 9.99 -9.80 0.18
CA ALA A 137 10.72 -8.81 0.97
C ALA A 137 11.79 -9.47 1.84
N ASN A 138 11.42 -10.49 2.62
CA ASN A 138 12.34 -11.24 3.48
C ASN A 138 13.49 -11.85 2.68
N ARG A 139 13.19 -12.52 1.56
CA ARG A 139 14.23 -13.10 0.68
C ARG A 139 15.18 -12.01 0.16
N THR A 140 14.65 -10.88 -0.31
CA THR A 140 15.49 -9.79 -0.83
C THR A 140 16.33 -9.11 0.25
N LEU A 141 15.84 -9.07 1.49
CA LEU A 141 16.58 -8.53 2.64
C LEU A 141 17.69 -9.48 3.11
N GLU A 142 17.46 -10.80 3.06
CA GLU A 142 18.48 -11.81 3.39
C GLU A 142 19.68 -11.77 2.44
N GLU A 143 19.46 -11.39 1.17
CA GLU A 143 20.47 -11.28 0.13
C GLU A 143 21.11 -9.88 0.04
N ALA A 144 20.53 -8.88 0.71
CA ALA A 144 20.94 -7.48 0.63
C ALA A 144 22.21 -7.19 1.44
N LEU A 145 22.90 -6.10 1.08
CA LEU A 145 24.01 -5.59 1.87
C LEU A 145 23.51 -4.94 3.17
N ASP A 146 24.31 -4.96 4.23
CA ASP A 146 23.96 -4.33 5.52
C ASP A 146 23.52 -2.86 5.38
N GLU A 147 24.13 -2.12 4.44
CA GLU A 147 23.75 -0.74 4.13
C GLU A 147 22.35 -0.64 3.52
N GLU A 148 21.98 -1.56 2.61
CA GLU A 148 20.65 -1.62 2.00
C GLU A 148 19.58 -2.02 3.02
N VAL A 149 19.90 -2.95 3.91
CA VAL A 149 19.02 -3.33 5.05
C VAL A 149 18.79 -2.12 5.95
N SER A 150 19.85 -1.40 6.32
CA SER A 150 19.76 -0.21 7.17
C SER A 150 18.94 0.90 6.51
N MET A 151 19.14 1.13 5.21
CA MET A 151 18.35 2.12 4.45
C MET A 151 16.88 1.71 4.38
N THR A 152 16.60 0.43 4.15
CA THR A 152 15.22 -0.10 4.12
C THR A 152 14.52 0.08 5.47
N GLU A 153 15.21 -0.15 6.58
CA GLU A 153 14.66 0.10 7.93
C GLU A 153 14.27 1.58 8.12
N VAL A 154 15.13 2.51 7.68
CA VAL A 154 14.82 3.96 7.73
C VAL A 154 13.57 4.29 6.91
N LEU A 155 13.43 3.71 5.72
CA LEU A 155 12.24 3.90 4.88
C LEU A 155 10.97 3.34 5.52
N ILE A 156 11.04 2.18 6.21
CA ILE A 156 9.89 1.62 6.94
C ILE A 156 9.48 2.57 8.06
N LEU A 157 10.43 3.09 8.84
CA LEU A 157 10.13 4.01 9.92
C LEU A 157 9.49 5.30 9.39
N GLU A 158 10.02 5.86 8.31
CA GLU A 158 9.44 7.03 7.65
C GLU A 158 8.02 6.74 7.15
N PHE A 159 7.78 5.58 6.52
CA PHE A 159 6.45 5.15 6.12
C PHE A 159 5.49 5.07 7.31
N LEU A 160 5.89 4.39 8.39
CA LEU A 160 5.08 4.21 9.60
C LEU A 160 4.73 5.54 10.27
N GLU A 161 5.67 6.50 10.30
CA GLU A 161 5.38 7.85 10.77
C GLU A 161 4.35 8.57 9.90
N ASN A 162 4.49 8.48 8.57
CA ASN A 162 3.56 9.11 7.64
C ASN A 162 2.16 8.49 7.71
N ILE A 163 2.05 7.16 7.75
CA ILE A 163 0.74 6.47 7.79
C ILE A 163 0.02 6.77 9.11
N VAL A 164 0.70 6.77 10.26
CA VAL A 164 0.07 7.16 11.54
C VAL A 164 -0.50 8.57 11.48
N ARG A 165 0.25 9.54 10.91
CA ARG A 165 -0.25 10.90 10.75
C ARG A 165 -1.44 10.99 9.79
N PHE A 166 -1.40 10.24 8.68
CA PHE A 166 -2.52 10.14 7.74
C PHE A 166 -3.78 9.60 8.40
N TRP A 167 -3.69 8.52 9.18
CA TRP A 167 -4.84 7.95 9.88
C TRP A 167 -5.40 8.90 10.94
N ASN A 168 -4.52 9.62 11.67
CA ASN A 168 -4.95 10.58 12.68
C ASN A 168 -5.72 11.78 12.11
N MET A 169 -5.49 12.18 10.86
CA MET A 169 -6.31 13.23 10.21
C MET A 169 -7.79 12.88 10.21
N ASN A 170 -8.13 11.60 10.07
CA ASN A 170 -9.50 11.13 10.01
C ASN A 170 -10.18 11.02 11.40
N LEU A 171 -9.41 11.15 12.48
CA LEU A 171 -9.91 11.09 13.87
C LEU A 171 -10.16 12.48 14.47
N GLU A 172 -9.50 13.53 13.95
CA GLU A 172 -9.60 14.90 14.47
C GLU A 172 -10.87 15.64 13.99
N GLY A 173 -11.74 14.98 13.23
CA GLY A 173 -13.06 15.47 12.85
C GLY A 173 -14.14 15.19 13.91
N THR A 174 -14.14 15.94 15.02
CA THR A 174 -15.30 16.11 15.91
C THR A 174 -15.70 17.56 16.04
#